data_AF-A0A1N6CW43-F1
#
_entry.id   AF-A0A1N6CW43-F1
#
_cell.length_a   1.000
_cell.length_b   1.000
_cell.length_c   1.000
_cell.angle_alpha   90.00
_cell.angle_beta   90.00
_cell.angle_gamma   90.00
#
_symmetry.space_group_name_H-M   'P 1'
#
loop_
_entity.id
_entity.type
_entity.pdbx_description
1 polymer ?
#
loop_
_entity_poly.entity_id
_entity_poly.type
_entity_poly.pdbx_seq_one_letter_code
_entity_poly.pdbx_strand_id
1 'polypeptide(L)'
;MTRIQFFLTLFWTINAYALVWGGKPERIAVAIFIPGLFLSTLAVSPLAQRFGNVEFGILLVDLAMLIAFVTMALYAERFWPLWMSAMQVIQVISHLPIIFIPELLPQAYGAVIAIWSYPMLILLAIGTYRHQQRLKKFGADKSWSNS
;
A
#
# COMPACT_ATOMS: atom_id res chain seq x y z
N MET A 1 1.47 19.19 -9.73
CA MET A 1 0.51 19.46 -8.64
C MET A 1 -0.72 18.57 -8.73
N THR A 2 -1.38 18.48 -9.89
CA THR A 2 -2.58 17.65 -10.13
C THR A 2 -2.45 16.18 -9.73
N ARG A 3 -1.35 15.49 -10.11
CA ARG A 3 -1.12 14.07 -9.78
C ARG A 3 -1.13 13.78 -8.27
N ILE A 4 -0.49 14.64 -7.47
CA ILE A 4 -0.38 14.44 -6.02
C ILE A 4 -1.74 14.64 -5.35
N GLN A 5 -2.47 15.69 -5.75
CA GLN A 5 -3.82 15.96 -5.24
C GLN A 5 -4.78 14.82 -5.59
N PHE A 6 -4.70 14.30 -6.82
CA PHE A 6 -5.48 13.15 -7.25
C PHE A 6 -5.17 11.91 -6.40
N PHE A 7 -3.88 11.60 -6.20
CA PHE A 7 -3.47 10.48 -5.35
C PHE A 7 -3.97 10.61 -3.92
N LEU A 8 -3.79 11.78 -3.28
CA LEU A 8 -4.23 12.01 -1.90
C LEU A 8 -5.75 11.92 -1.77
N THR A 9 -6.49 12.45 -2.74
CA THR A 9 -7.97 12.34 -2.76
C THR A 9 -8.39 10.88 -2.85
N LEU A 10 -7.78 10.11 -3.76
CA LEU A 10 -8.03 8.68 -3.90
C LEU A 10 -7.67 7.91 -2.62
N PHE A 11 -6.49 8.18 -2.05
CA PHE A 11 -5.99 7.58 -0.83
C PHE A 11 -6.96 7.78 0.34
N TRP A 12 -7.32 9.03 0.63
CA TRP A 12 -8.21 9.34 1.76
C TRP A 12 -9.61 8.78 1.53
N THR A 13 -10.14 8.86 0.31
CA THR A 13 -11.47 8.33 -0.02
C THR A 13 -11.52 6.82 0.20
N ILE A 14 -10.53 6.07 -0.29
CA ILE A 14 -10.50 4.61 -0.18
C ILE A 14 -10.24 4.17 1.27
N ASN A 15 -9.33 4.83 1.98
CA ASN A 15 -9.09 4.52 3.39
C ASN A 15 -10.32 4.82 4.26
N ALA A 16 -11.01 5.93 4.03
CA ALA A 16 -12.28 6.24 4.70
C ALA A 16 -13.35 5.19 4.36
N TYR A 17 -13.44 4.77 3.09
CA TYR A 17 -14.37 3.73 2.66
C TYR A 17 -14.09 2.39 3.37
N ALA A 18 -12.84 1.94 3.41
CA ALA A 18 -12.44 0.73 4.10
C ALA A 18 -12.58 0.83 5.63
N LEU A 19 -12.42 2.03 6.21
CA LEU A 19 -12.58 2.22 7.65
C LEU A 19 -14.04 2.10 8.08
N VAL A 20 -14.96 2.72 7.33
CA VAL A 20 -16.40 2.73 7.64
C VAL A 20 -17.05 1.40 7.27
N TRP A 21 -16.79 0.89 6.05
CA TRP A 21 -17.47 -0.27 5.49
C TRP A 21 -16.59 -1.53 5.36
N GLY A 22 -15.35 -1.51 5.83
CA GLY A 22 -14.49 -2.70 5.84
C GLY A 22 -14.66 -3.57 7.08
N GLY A 23 -14.28 -4.83 6.94
CA GLY A 23 -14.16 -5.78 8.05
C GLY A 23 -12.83 -5.60 8.78
N LYS A 24 -12.51 -6.49 9.73
CA LYS A 24 -11.25 -6.40 10.48
C LYS A 24 -10.01 -6.38 9.56
N PRO A 25 -9.88 -7.23 8.52
CA PRO A 25 -8.72 -7.20 7.63
C PRO A 25 -8.61 -5.90 6.82
N GLU A 26 -9.72 -5.37 6.31
CA GLU A 26 -9.72 -4.09 5.57
C GLU A 26 -9.32 -2.91 6.47
N ARG A 27 -9.81 -2.88 7.71
CA ARG A 27 -9.45 -1.84 8.69
C ARG A 27 -7.98 -1.93 9.11
N ILE A 28 -7.43 -3.13 9.21
CA ILE A 28 -5.98 -3.32 9.45
C ILE A 28 -5.17 -2.82 8.25
N ALA A 29 -5.64 -3.04 7.03
CA ALA A 29 -5.00 -2.46 5.84
C ALA A 29 -4.92 -0.93 5.92
N VAL A 30 -5.99 -0.27 6.37
CA VAL A 30 -5.99 1.18 6.63
C VAL A 30 -4.96 1.57 7.69
N ALA A 31 -4.86 0.78 8.77
CA ALA A 31 -3.86 0.98 9.82
C ALA A 31 -2.41 0.71 9.36
N ILE A 32 -2.20 0.04 8.22
CA ILE A 32 -0.89 -0.10 7.57
C ILE A 32 -0.65 1.07 6.63
N PHE A 33 -1.63 1.42 5.77
CA PHE A 33 -1.48 2.46 4.76
C PHE A 33 -1.30 3.86 5.32
N ILE A 34 -2.09 4.25 6.34
CA ILE A 34 -2.03 5.61 6.90
C ILE A 34 -0.64 5.90 7.49
N PRO A 35 -0.10 5.08 8.42
CA PRO A 35 1.26 5.26 8.90
C PRO A 35 2.29 5.14 7.78
N GLY A 36 2.11 4.23 6.82
CA GLY A 36 3.00 4.09 5.67
C GLY A 36 3.14 5.38 4.87
N LEU A 37 2.02 6.05 4.56
CA LEU A 37 2.03 7.36 3.89
C LEU A 37 2.78 8.40 4.72
N PHE A 38 2.43 8.55 6.01
CA PHE A 38 3.06 9.53 6.89
C PHE A 38 4.56 9.30 7.04
N LEU A 39 4.98 8.07 7.35
CA LEU A 39 6.38 7.72 7.54
C LEU A 39 7.18 7.93 6.24
N SER A 40 6.65 7.55 5.07
CA SER A 40 7.32 7.81 3.80
C SER A 40 7.45 9.31 3.50
N THR A 41 6.48 10.14 3.86
CA THR A 41 6.59 11.61 3.70
C THR A 41 7.61 12.25 4.64
N LEU A 42 7.87 11.64 5.79
CA LEU A 42 8.89 12.08 6.75
C LEU A 42 10.28 11.54 6.39
N ALA A 43 10.33 10.34 5.80
CA ALA A 43 11.55 9.61 5.49
C ALA A 43 12.16 9.98 4.13
N VAL A 44 11.40 10.65 3.26
CA VAL A 44 11.91 11.11 1.96
C VAL A 44 13.03 12.14 2.15
N SER A 45 14.12 11.96 1.40
CA SER A 45 15.28 12.83 1.52
C SER A 45 14.99 14.31 1.10
N PRO A 46 15.86 15.26 1.51
CA PRO A 46 15.73 16.67 1.15
C PRO A 46 15.68 16.91 -0.36
N LEU A 47 15.00 17.97 -0.80
CA LEU A 47 14.74 18.23 -2.21
C LEU A 47 16.00 18.21 -3.10
N ALA A 48 17.14 18.64 -2.58
CA ALA A 48 18.41 18.69 -3.31
C ALA A 48 19.01 17.30 -3.64
N GLN A 49 18.65 16.25 -2.88
CA GLN A 49 19.20 14.90 -3.01
C GLN A 49 18.13 13.85 -3.35
N ARG A 50 16.88 14.31 -3.46
CA ARG A 50 15.70 13.45 -3.57
C ARG A 50 15.74 12.56 -4.80
N PHE A 51 15.58 11.26 -4.56
CA PHE A 51 15.61 10.20 -5.57
C PHE A 51 16.94 10.14 -6.35
N GLY A 52 18.00 10.84 -5.90
CA GLY A 52 19.32 10.78 -6.53
C GLY A 52 20.12 9.54 -6.14
N ASN A 53 19.73 8.88 -5.05
CA ASN A 53 20.22 7.58 -4.59
C ASN A 53 19.04 6.78 -4.05
N VAL A 54 19.31 5.56 -3.57
CA VAL A 54 18.30 4.76 -2.86
C VAL A 54 17.71 5.57 -1.70
N GLU A 55 16.40 5.74 -1.72
CA GLU A 55 15.64 6.34 -0.61
C GLU A 55 15.51 5.30 0.51
N PHE A 56 16.58 5.09 1.28
CA PHE A 56 16.62 4.06 2.34
C PHE A 56 15.50 4.23 3.36
N GLY A 57 15.14 5.46 3.70
CA GLY A 57 14.03 5.75 4.61
C GLY A 57 12.69 5.21 4.07
N ILE A 58 12.39 5.47 2.79
CA ILE A 58 11.19 4.96 2.13
C ILE A 58 11.25 3.43 2.00
N LEU A 59 12.42 2.88 1.63
CA LEU A 59 12.61 1.43 1.52
C LEU A 59 12.32 0.70 2.85
N LEU A 60 12.75 1.26 3.99
CA LEU A 60 12.46 0.68 5.31
C LEU A 60 10.96 0.72 5.63
N VAL A 61 10.26 1.80 5.25
CA VAL A 61 8.79 1.87 5.39
C VAL A 61 8.12 0.83 4.52
N ASP A 62 8.55 0.70 3.27
CA ASP A 62 7.98 -0.28 2.33
C ASP A 62 8.23 -1.73 2.77
N LEU A 63 9.39 -2.03 3.38
CA LEU A 63 9.69 -3.32 4.01
C LEU A 63 8.81 -3.58 5.24
N ALA A 64 8.59 -2.59 6.10
CA ALA A 64 7.70 -2.72 7.25
C ALA A 64 6.25 -2.99 6.83
N MET A 65 5.77 -2.27 5.80
CA MET A 65 4.46 -2.51 5.19
C MET A 65 4.38 -3.90 4.56
N LEU A 66 5.44 -4.36 3.88
CA LEU A 66 5.50 -5.71 3.31
C LEU A 66 5.31 -6.77 4.38
N ILE A 67 6.06 -6.67 5.48
CA ILE A 67 5.95 -7.61 6.61
C ILE A 67 4.53 -7.60 7.15
N ALA A 68 3.95 -6.42 7.39
CA ALA A 68 2.59 -6.28 7.90
C ALA A 68 1.53 -6.90 6.98
N PHE A 69 1.62 -6.67 5.66
CA PHE A 69 0.70 -7.27 4.69
C PHE A 69 0.88 -8.77 4.54
N VAL A 70 2.12 -9.28 4.56
CA VAL A 70 2.40 -10.72 4.55
C VAL A 70 1.82 -11.38 5.80
N THR A 71 2.06 -10.81 6.98
CA THR A 71 1.47 -11.30 8.23
C THR A 71 -0.05 -11.32 8.15
N MET A 72 -0.68 -10.23 7.66
CA MET A 72 -2.13 -10.19 7.48
C MET A 72 -2.62 -11.28 6.49
N ALA A 73 -1.90 -11.51 5.40
CA ALA A 73 -2.25 -12.51 4.39
C ALA A 73 -2.19 -13.95 4.91
N LEU A 74 -1.34 -14.24 5.92
CA LEU A 74 -1.25 -15.56 6.52
C LEU A 74 -2.46 -15.91 7.42
N TYR A 75 -3.14 -14.90 7.97
CA TYR A 75 -4.22 -15.12 8.94
C TYR A 75 -5.61 -14.76 8.41
N ALA A 76 -5.71 -13.89 7.40
CA ALA A 76 -6.98 -13.42 6.88
C ALA A 76 -7.71 -14.48 6.04
N GLU A 77 -9.02 -14.64 6.26
CA GLU A 77 -9.91 -15.50 5.44
C GLU A 77 -10.32 -14.78 4.13
N ARG A 78 -9.35 -14.15 3.47
CA ARG A 78 -9.54 -13.33 2.29
C ARG A 78 -8.37 -13.54 1.36
N PHE A 79 -8.65 -13.58 0.06
CA PHE A 79 -7.62 -13.74 -0.95
C PHE A 79 -6.90 -12.42 -1.32
N TRP A 80 -7.56 -11.27 -1.14
CA TRP A 80 -6.99 -9.98 -1.54
C TRP A 80 -5.69 -9.57 -0.81
N PRO A 81 -5.46 -9.91 0.48
CA PRO A 81 -4.20 -9.61 1.16
C PRO A 81 -2.98 -10.25 0.49
N LEU A 82 -3.13 -11.43 -0.14
CA LEU A 82 -2.03 -12.08 -0.87
C LEU A 82 -1.57 -11.25 -2.07
N TRP A 83 -2.51 -10.71 -2.84
CA TRP A 83 -2.22 -9.79 -3.94
C TRP A 83 -1.58 -8.49 -3.44
N MET A 84 -2.02 -7.99 -2.28
CA MET A 84 -1.43 -6.81 -1.66
C MET A 84 0.04 -7.05 -1.32
N SER A 85 0.36 -8.18 -0.70
CA SER A 85 1.73 -8.59 -0.39
C SER A 85 2.58 -8.71 -1.65
N ALA A 86 2.06 -9.31 -2.72
CA ALA A 86 2.78 -9.41 -3.99
C ALA A 86 3.10 -8.02 -4.59
N MET A 87 2.14 -7.10 -4.58
CA MET A 87 2.37 -5.72 -5.02
C MET A 87 3.42 -5.01 -4.15
N GLN A 88 3.40 -5.25 -2.84
CA GLN A 88 4.39 -4.67 -1.93
C GLN A 88 5.80 -5.27 -2.11
N VAL A 89 5.93 -6.53 -2.52
CA VAL A 89 7.22 -7.09 -2.95
C VAL A 89 7.75 -6.33 -4.17
N ILE A 90 6.90 -6.07 -5.16
CA ILE A 90 7.31 -5.32 -6.36
C ILE A 90 7.69 -3.89 -6.00
N GLN A 91 6.96 -3.26 -5.07
CA GLN A 91 7.29 -1.95 -4.52
C GLN A 91 8.71 -1.93 -3.92
N VAL A 92 9.02 -2.88 -3.03
CA VAL A 92 10.36 -2.99 -2.42
C VAL A 92 11.46 -3.21 -3.48
N ILE A 93 11.22 -4.10 -4.45
CA ILE A 93 12.17 -4.38 -5.53
C ILE A 93 12.38 -3.16 -6.44
N SER A 94 11.39 -2.26 -6.54
CA SER A 94 11.48 -1.02 -7.33
C SER A 94 12.56 -0.05 -6.81
N HIS A 95 13.12 -0.28 -5.62
CA HIS A 95 14.28 0.46 -5.10
C HIS A 95 15.62 0.01 -5.68
N LEU A 96 15.70 -1.18 -6.27
CA LEU A 96 16.97 -1.75 -6.73
C LEU A 96 17.55 -1.09 -8.00
N PRO A 97 16.75 -0.69 -9.03
CA PRO A 97 17.30 -0.18 -10.28
C PRO A 97 18.26 1.00 -10.15
N ILE A 98 18.03 1.92 -9.20
CA ILE A 98 18.91 3.09 -8.96
C ILE A 98 20.33 2.70 -8.53
N ILE A 99 20.53 1.48 -8.01
CA ILE A 99 21.85 0.95 -7.61
C ILE A 99 22.64 0.48 -8.84
N PHE A 100 21.94 -0.07 -9.84
CA PHE A 100 22.56 -0.75 -10.99
C PHE A 100 22.58 0.11 -12.26
N ILE A 101 21.78 1.17 -12.31
CA ILE A 101 21.62 2.04 -13.48
C ILE A 101 22.10 3.46 -13.11
N PRO A 102 23.38 3.79 -13.35
CA PRO A 102 23.96 5.08 -12.98
C PRO A 102 23.27 6.29 -13.65
N GLU A 103 22.66 6.09 -14.81
CA GLU A 103 22.00 7.12 -15.61
C GLU A 103 20.48 7.22 -15.32
N LEU A 104 19.98 6.51 -14.31
CA LEU A 104 18.55 6.51 -14.00
C LEU A 104 18.12 7.88 -13.50
N LEU A 105 17.20 8.51 -14.24
CA LEU A 105 16.65 9.82 -13.87
C LEU A 105 15.93 9.73 -12.51
N PRO A 106 16.25 10.60 -11.54
CA PRO A 106 15.59 10.63 -10.22
C PRO A 106 14.06 10.69 -10.30
N GLN A 107 13.53 11.41 -11.28
CA GLN A 107 12.08 11.54 -11.48
C GLN A 107 11.45 10.22 -11.96
N ALA A 108 12.17 9.43 -12.77
CA ALA A 108 11.72 8.11 -13.20
C ALA A 108 11.70 7.14 -12.02
N TYR A 109 12.76 7.15 -11.20
CA TYR A 109 12.83 6.36 -9.97
C TYR A 109 11.66 6.67 -9.02
N GLY A 110 11.44 7.95 -8.69
CA GLY A 110 10.33 8.37 -7.85
C GLY A 110 8.95 8.05 -8.45
N ALA A 111 8.81 8.07 -9.78
CA ALA A 111 7.56 7.70 -10.45
C ALA A 111 7.26 6.20 -10.33
N VAL A 112 8.27 5.33 -10.51
CA VAL A 112 8.11 3.87 -10.41
C VAL A 112 7.76 3.46 -8.98
N ILE A 113 8.39 4.05 -7.95
CA ILE A 113 8.00 3.82 -6.55
C ILE A 113 6.56 4.29 -6.29
N ALA A 114 6.14 5.42 -6.84
CA ALA A 114 4.81 5.96 -6.55
C ALA A 114 3.67 5.22 -7.28
N ILE A 115 3.95 4.54 -8.40
CA ILE A 115 2.89 3.99 -9.26
C ILE A 115 2.15 2.81 -8.61
N TRP A 116 2.83 2.02 -7.78
CA TRP A 116 2.25 0.82 -7.17
C TRP A 116 1.24 1.12 -6.07
N SER A 117 1.27 2.32 -5.48
CA SER A 117 0.26 2.72 -4.48
C SER A 117 -1.15 2.78 -5.08
N TYR A 118 -1.30 3.06 -6.37
CA TYR A 118 -2.62 3.13 -7.04
C TYR A 118 -3.33 1.77 -7.13
N PRO A 119 -2.76 0.70 -7.72
CA PRO A 119 -3.40 -0.61 -7.78
C PRO A 119 -3.63 -1.20 -6.38
N MET A 120 -2.74 -0.93 -5.42
CA MET A 120 -2.94 -1.33 -4.02
C MET A 120 -4.20 -0.70 -3.40
N LEU A 121 -4.42 0.60 -3.61
CA LEU A 121 -5.65 1.27 -3.16
C LEU A 121 -6.89 0.69 -3.85
N ILE A 122 -6.84 0.44 -5.16
CA ILE A 122 -7.94 -0.19 -5.91
C ILE A 122 -8.25 -1.57 -5.32
N LEU A 123 -7.22 -2.36 -5.01
CA LEU A 123 -7.37 -3.68 -4.40
C LEU A 123 -8.05 -3.62 -3.02
N LEU A 124 -7.71 -2.64 -2.18
CA LEU A 124 -8.39 -2.41 -0.91
C LEU A 124 -9.87 -2.03 -1.10
N ALA A 125 -10.17 -1.18 -2.09
CA ALA A 125 -11.54 -0.82 -2.43
C ALA A 125 -12.35 -2.06 -2.89
N ILE A 126 -11.76 -2.91 -3.74
CA ILE A 126 -12.36 -4.18 -4.19
C ILE A 126 -12.56 -5.12 -3.00
N GLY A 127 -11.57 -5.27 -2.12
CA GLY A 127 -11.66 -6.09 -0.90
C GLY A 127 -12.83 -5.67 -0.01
N THR A 128 -12.94 -4.37 0.23
CA THR A 128 -14.02 -3.75 1.01
C THR A 128 -15.39 -3.93 0.34
N TYR A 129 -15.48 -3.75 -0.98
CA TYR A 129 -16.72 -4.02 -1.71
C TYR A 129 -17.15 -5.49 -1.62
N ARG A 130 -16.21 -6.43 -1.82
CA ARG A 130 -16.51 -7.86 -1.73
C ARG A 130 -16.91 -8.28 -0.32
N HIS A 131 -16.36 -7.63 0.71
CA HIS A 131 -16.80 -7.81 2.10
C HIS A 131 -18.29 -7.48 2.26
N GLN A 132 -18.69 -6.29 1.83
CA GLN A 132 -20.07 -5.83 1.90
C GLN A 132 -21.02 -6.76 1.14
N GLN A 133 -20.61 -7.26 -0.03
CA GLN A 133 -21.40 -8.23 -0.79
C GLN A 133 -21.59 -9.56 -0.05
N ARG A 134 -20.55 -10.07 0.63
CA ARG A 134 -20.66 -11.30 1.43
C ARG A 134 -21.58 -11.10 2.64
N LEU A 135 -21.48 -9.96 3.33
CA LEU A 135 -22.40 -9.61 4.42
C LEU A 135 -23.86 -9.55 3.94
N LYS A 136 -24.13 -8.91 2.79
CA LYS A 136 -25.48 -8.84 2.22
C LYS A 136 -26.03 -10.21 1.82
N LYS A 137 -25.17 -11.08 1.27
CA LYS A 137 -25.60 -12.40 0.75
C LYS A 137 -25.75 -13.46 1.84
N PHE A 138 -24.86 -13.46 2.82
CA PHE A 138 -24.75 -14.56 3.80
C PHE A 138 -25.01 -14.12 5.25
N GLY A 139 -25.17 -12.82 5.52
CA GLY A 139 -25.35 -12.27 6.87
C GLY A 139 -24.09 -12.26 7.74
N ALA A 140 -23.04 -12.99 7.34
CA ALA A 140 -21.78 -13.09 8.05
C ALA A 140 -20.60 -13.15 7.07
N ASP A 141 -19.43 -12.70 7.52
CA ASP A 141 -18.17 -12.80 6.78
C ASP A 141 -17.01 -12.95 7.75
N LYS A 142 -16.38 -14.14 7.74
CA LYS A 142 -15.28 -14.48 8.65
C LYS A 142 -14.07 -13.58 8.35
N SER A 143 -13.40 -13.12 9.40
CA SER A 143 -12.23 -12.24 9.27
C SER A 143 -10.92 -13.01 9.26
N TRP A 144 -10.80 -14.02 10.13
CA TRP A 144 -9.56 -14.74 10.42
C TRP A 144 -9.78 -16.23 10.37
N SER A 145 -8.76 -17.02 10.03
CA SER A 145 -8.89 -18.48 9.91
C SER A 145 -9.37 -19.17 11.19
N ASN A 146 -9.03 -18.58 12.34
CA ASN A 146 -9.27 -19.16 13.65
C ASN A 146 -10.48 -18.56 14.39
N SER A 147 -11.29 -17.71 13.73
CA SER A 147 -12.50 -17.10 14.33
C SER A 147 -13.81 -17.80 13.99
#